data_AF-A0ABD6C3U6-F1
#
_entry.id   AF-A0ABD6C3U6-F1
#
_cell.length_a   1.000
_cell.length_b   1.000
_cell.length_c   1.000
_cell.angle_alpha   90.00
_cell.angle_beta   90.00
_cell.angle_gamma   90.00
#
_symmetry.space_group_name_H-M   'P 1'
#
loop_
_entity.id
_entity.type
_entity.pdbx_description
1 polymer ?
#
loop_
_entity_poly.entity_id
_entity_poly.type
_entity_poly.pdbx_seq_one_letter_code
_entity_poly.pdbx_strand_id
1 'polypeptide(L)' 'MSREAPTDANIISDEELTELLADAEGTTPEEIERGAAEVKIASPEEATVVDE' A
#
# COMPACT_ATOMS: atom_id res chain seq x y z
N MET A 1 -10.42 21.38 8.37
CA MET A 1 -9.92 20.16 9.05
C MET A 1 -8.42 20.10 8.82
N SER A 2 -7.61 20.62 9.75
CA SER A 2 -6.16 20.46 9.68
C SER A 2 -5.81 19.15 10.36
N ARG A 3 -5.33 18.19 9.58
CA ARG A 3 -4.80 16.93 10.13
C ARG A 3 -3.41 17.26 10.65
N GLU A 4 -3.29 17.35 11.98
CA GLU A 4 -1.99 17.49 12.65
C GLU A 4 -1.12 16.31 12.23
N ALA A 5 0.10 16.57 11.76
CA ALA A 5 1.02 15.51 11.37
C ALA A 5 1.33 14.64 12.60
N PRO A 6 1.38 13.31 12.47
CA PRO A 6 1.68 12.46 13.60
C PRO A 6 3.07 12.83 14.16
N THR A 7 3.10 13.27 15.42
CA THR A 7 4.32 13.55 16.17
C THR A 7 5.07 12.24 16.40
N ASP A 8 5.96 11.90 15.47
CA ASP A 8 7.10 10.96 15.59
C ASP A 8 6.86 9.56 16.20
N ALA A 9 5.61 9.10 16.37
CA ALA A 9 5.35 7.89 17.16
C ALA A 9 5.24 6.59 16.35
N ASN A 10 5.17 6.63 15.02
CA ASN A 10 5.00 5.43 14.18
C ASN A 10 5.34 5.71 12.70
N ILE A 11 6.43 6.45 12.45
CA ILE A 11 6.96 6.57 11.09
C ILE A 11 7.93 5.40 10.92
N ILE A 12 7.50 4.40 10.16
CA ILE A 12 8.37 3.32 9.70
C ILE A 12 8.90 3.69 8.32
N SER A 13 10.09 3.21 8.00
CA SER A 13 10.64 3.32 6.65
C SER A 13 9.87 2.44 5.66
N ASP A 14 9.97 2.76 4.36
CA ASP A 14 9.35 1.95 3.32
C ASP A 14 9.87 0.50 3.33
N GLU A 15 11.17 0.31 3.64
CA GLU A 15 11.77 -1.01 3.82
C GLU A 15 11.09 -1.81 4.94
N GLU A 16 10.92 -1.19 6.12
CA GLU A 16 10.25 -1.82 7.27
C GLU A 16 8.77 -2.12 6.97
N LEU A 17 8.10 -1.25 6.21
CA LEU A 17 6.73 -1.49 5.76
C LEU A 17 6.64 -2.70 4.83
N THR A 18 7.55 -2.81 3.85
CA THR A 18 7.58 -3.90 2.88
C THR A 18 7.85 -5.24 3.55
N GLU A 19 8.75 -5.30 4.54
CA GLU A 19 8.99 -6.51 5.35
C GLU A 19 7.72 -6.95 6.11
N LEU A 20 7.02 -6.02 6.77
CA LEU A 20 5.80 -6.34 7.52
C LEU A 20 4.66 -6.85 6.63
N LEU A 21 4.54 -6.31 5.41
CA LEU A 21 3.54 -6.75 4.43
C LEU A 21 3.86 -8.14 3.89
N ALA A 22 5.13 -8.40 3.57
CA ALA A 22 5.59 -9.70 3.11
C ALA A 22 5.28 -10.81 4.13
N ASP A 23 5.55 -10.56 5.40
CA ASP A 23 5.24 -11.47 6.51
C ASP A 23 3.72 -11.71 6.66
N ALA A 24 2.90 -10.66 6.54
CA ALA A 24 1.45 -10.76 6.68
C ALA A 24 0.78 -11.53 5.53
N GLU A 25 1.30 -11.37 4.31
CA GLU A 25 0.78 -12.02 3.10
C GLU A 25 1.44 -13.39 2.84
N GLY A 26 2.58 -13.69 3.48
CA GLY A 26 3.36 -14.90 3.28
C GLY A 26 4.12 -14.92 1.96
N THR A 27 4.56 -13.75 1.49
CA THR A 27 5.31 -13.52 0.24
C THR A 27 6.69 -12.92 0.55
N THR A 28 7.46 -12.48 -0.46
CA THR A 28 8.75 -11.80 -0.24
C THR A 28 8.62 -10.29 -0.39
N PRO A 29 9.47 -9.50 0.28
CA PRO A 29 9.51 -8.06 0.11
C PRO A 29 9.65 -7.62 -1.36
N GLU A 30 10.44 -8.34 -2.17
CA GLU A 30 10.60 -8.03 -3.59
C GLU A 30 9.33 -8.25 -4.40
N GLU A 31 8.47 -9.18 -4.00
CA GLU A 31 7.17 -9.38 -4.65
C GLU A 31 6.20 -8.24 -4.32
N ILE A 32 6.24 -7.74 -3.08
CA ILE A 32 5.50 -6.55 -2.65
C ILE A 32 5.96 -5.32 -3.44
N GLU A 33 7.26 -5.03 -3.48
CA GLU A 33 7.80 -3.88 -4.23
C GLU A 33 7.45 -3.96 -5.73
N ARG A 34 7.54 -5.16 -6.30
CA ARG A 34 7.17 -5.40 -7.70
C ARG A 34 5.66 -5.19 -7.94
N GLY A 35 4.81 -5.52 -6.96
CA GLY A 35 3.37 -5.28 -7.02
C GLY A 35 2.97 -3.82 -6.77
N ALA A 36 3.74 -3.12 -5.94
CA ALA A 36 3.57 -1.70 -5.60
C ALA A 36 4.12 -0.76 -6.68
N ALA A 37 4.99 -1.26 -7.57
CA ALA A 37 5.43 -0.53 -8.75
C ALA A 37 4.25 0.04 -9.54
N GLU A 38 4.45 1.18 -10.21
CA GLU A 38 3.39 1.99 -10.83
C GLU A 38 2.37 1.15 -11.63
N VAL A 39 1.19 0.93 -11.03
CA VAL A 39 0.06 0.27 -11.68
C VAL A 39 -0.78 1.31 -12.38
N LYS A 40 -1.12 1.07 -13.64
CA LYS A 40 -2.12 1.85 -14.36
C LYS A 40 -3.50 1.54 -13.78
N ILE A 41 -3.89 2.29 -12.76
CA ILE A 41 -5.25 2.22 -12.21
C ILE A 41 -6.16 3.00 -13.19
N ALA A 42 -7.12 2.30 -13.78
CA ALA A 42 -8.13 2.92 -14.63
C ALA A 42 -8.96 3.94 -13.83
N SER A 43 -9.53 4.93 -14.52
CA SER A 43 -10.35 5.91 -13.82
C SER A 43 -11.57 5.24 -13.17
N PRO A 44 -12.10 5.75 -12.05
CA PRO A 44 -13.32 5.20 -11.45
C PRO A 44 -14.51 5.15 -12.42
N GLU A 45 -14.56 6.06 -13.41
CA GLU A 45 -15.57 6.06 -14.48
C GLU A 45 -15.50 4.81 -15.37
N GLU A 46 -14.33 4.16 -15.45
CA GLU A 46 -14.08 2.93 -16.21
C GLU A 46 -14.14 1.68 -15.31
N ALA A 47 -14.40 1.83 -14.01
CA ALA A 47 -14.48 0.70 -13.08
C ALA A 47 -15.83 -0.03 -13.21
N THR A 48 -15.79 -1.36 -13.23
CA THR A 48 -16.98 -2.19 -13.15
C THR A 48 -17.44 -2.34 -11.70
N VAL A 49 -18.66 -1.92 -11.39
CA VAL A 49 -19.30 -2.20 -10.10
C VAL A 49 -19.78 -3.65 -10.08
N VAL A 50 -19.40 -4.39 -9.04
CA VAL A 50 -19.89 -5.75 -8.78
C VAL A 50 -20.91 -5.64 -7.66
N ASP A 51 -22.17 -5.92 -7.95
CA ASP A 51 -23.19 -6.15 -6.92
C ASP A 51 -23.01 -7.58 -6.35
N GLU A 52 -23.08 -7.70 -5.03
CA GLU A 52 -22.93 -8.97 -4.28
C GLU A 52 -24.18 -9.87 -4.32
#